data_AF-A0A959FYP4-F1
#
_entry.id   AF-A0A959FYP4-F1
#
_cell.length_a   1.000
_cell.length_b   1.000
_cell.length_c   1.000
_cell.angle_alpha   90.00
_cell.angle_beta   90.00
_cell.angle_gamma   90.00
#
_symmetry.space_group_name_H-M   'P 1'
#
loop_
_entity.id
_entity.type
_entity.pdbx_description
1 polymer ?
#
loop_
_entity_poly.entity_id
_entity_poly.type
_entity_poly.pdbx_seq_one_letter_code
_entity_poly.pdbx_strand_id
1 'polypeptide(L)'
;TVSPTETFEVNGSFRLTDGNQQAGYLLVTDANGTGNWTDPTTVFTDTDTDDQTLSLTGTTLSIADGNSVDLASIDTDTDTDDQTLSLVGTTLTIADGNSVDLASIDTDTDTDDQTLSLVGTTLAIADGNSVDLASIDTDTDTDDQTLSLVGTTLSIADGNSVDLSSIDTDTDTDDQTLSLVGTTLSIADGNSVDLTGVGADNDWTATGNNLYSANSGNVGIGTNIPAEKLHIRDGILRISHSTSAPQIDLVDDADGSSWTIRHQRSADRLEFSKDASSISSMIIHNNQNVGVGNFTNPPKTPLEVLHVNGNAYVQGNIIAQDTIQAKSGNGLIFSTSDGLQRLQINSSGTLIAENKIQAEGTLGLALATDEGTSRLEINNAGNVKIGTNGTYLNRIVKQTISNYNIPNIPGNDTYSFTVTVTGAVTGSVVYVTPELDLPGSVYIAYARVTGNNTVKIWVYNEGSNGQDPAAMDLYIAVIN
;
A
#
# COMPACT_ATOMS: atom_id res chain seq x y z
N THR A 1 2.39 42.42 -52.97
CA THR A 1 1.42 41.66 -52.14
C THR A 1 1.79 40.18 -52.10
N VAL A 2 0.85 39.25 -51.81
CA VAL A 2 1.04 37.80 -52.02
C VAL A 2 0.92 37.36 -53.49
N SER A 3 0.48 38.25 -54.38
CA SER A 3 0.50 38.08 -55.83
C SER A 3 0.74 39.45 -56.51
N PRO A 4 1.96 40.02 -56.43
CA PRO A 4 2.23 41.33 -56.99
C PRO A 4 2.14 41.30 -58.52
N THR A 5 1.50 42.30 -59.13
CA THR A 5 1.40 42.41 -60.59
C THR A 5 2.62 43.09 -61.23
N GLU A 6 3.39 43.84 -60.44
CA GLU A 6 4.55 44.61 -60.88
C GLU A 6 5.80 44.37 -60.05
N THR A 7 6.96 44.75 -60.62
CA THR A 7 8.28 44.49 -60.03
C THR A 7 8.48 45.14 -58.65
N PHE A 8 7.72 46.21 -58.35
CA PHE A 8 7.65 46.83 -57.03
C PHE A 8 6.21 47.26 -56.71
N GLU A 9 5.52 46.51 -55.84
CA GLU A 9 4.12 46.76 -55.47
C GLU A 9 3.95 46.81 -53.95
N VAL A 10 3.66 48.01 -53.43
CA VAL A 10 3.35 48.26 -52.02
C VAL A 10 1.84 48.35 -51.83
N ASN A 11 1.26 47.38 -51.11
CA ASN A 11 -0.11 47.49 -50.62
C ASN A 11 -0.07 48.06 -49.19
N GLY A 12 -0.34 49.36 -49.10
CA GLY A 12 -0.03 50.23 -47.96
C GLY A 12 0.60 51.53 -48.44
N SER A 13 0.85 52.47 -47.52
CA SER A 13 1.38 53.79 -47.88
C SER A 13 2.88 53.74 -48.21
N PHE A 14 3.24 53.97 -49.47
CA PHE A 14 4.63 54.25 -49.88
C PHE A 14 4.97 55.73 -49.66
N ARG A 15 6.22 56.02 -49.25
CA ARG A 15 6.71 57.40 -49.09
C ARG A 15 8.14 57.53 -49.63
N LEU A 16 8.29 58.22 -50.76
CA LEU A 16 9.59 58.60 -51.32
C LEU A 16 10.11 59.85 -50.61
N THR A 17 11.32 59.78 -50.04
CA THR A 17 12.02 60.94 -49.45
C THR A 17 13.41 61.07 -50.07
N ASP A 18 13.53 61.95 -51.06
CA ASP A 18 14.76 62.34 -51.76
C ASP A 18 15.57 63.41 -51.00
N GLY A 19 14.86 64.32 -50.33
CA GLY A 19 15.36 65.54 -49.68
C GLY A 19 14.63 66.81 -50.12
N ASN A 20 13.98 66.78 -51.29
CA ASN A 20 13.31 67.92 -51.93
C ASN A 20 11.77 67.88 -51.84
N GLN A 21 11.15 66.79 -51.33
CA GLN A 21 9.68 66.74 -51.14
C GLN A 21 9.13 67.99 -50.43
N GLN A 22 8.21 68.67 -51.09
CA GLN A 22 7.45 69.83 -50.60
C GLN A 22 5.97 69.67 -50.93
N ALA A 23 5.10 70.35 -50.18
CA ALA A 23 3.67 70.32 -50.44
C ALA A 23 3.33 71.02 -51.77
N GLY A 24 2.63 70.34 -52.67
CA GLY A 24 2.20 70.87 -53.97
C GLY A 24 3.14 70.58 -55.15
N TYR A 25 4.33 70.01 -54.90
CA TYR A 25 5.20 69.52 -55.99
C TYR A 25 4.71 68.17 -56.53
N LEU A 26 4.95 67.93 -57.82
CA LEU A 26 4.63 66.67 -58.49
C LEU A 26 5.86 65.76 -58.49
N LEU A 27 5.66 64.45 -58.35
CA LEU A 27 6.72 63.49 -58.61
C LEU A 27 6.87 63.35 -60.13
N VAL A 28 7.95 63.90 -60.67
CA VAL A 28 8.26 63.85 -62.11
C VAL A 28 9.50 62.98 -62.29
N THR A 29 9.51 62.11 -63.29
CA THR A 29 10.68 61.28 -63.61
C THR A 29 11.55 61.96 -64.65
N ASP A 30 12.86 61.87 -64.50
CA ASP A 30 13.77 62.16 -65.61
C ASP A 30 13.72 61.02 -66.66
N ALA A 31 14.39 61.23 -67.81
CA ALA A 31 14.44 60.23 -68.87
C ALA A 31 15.16 58.91 -68.47
N ASN A 32 15.78 58.85 -67.29
CA ASN A 32 16.39 57.64 -66.72
C ASN A 32 15.48 56.93 -65.70
N GLY A 33 14.27 57.44 -65.46
CA GLY A 33 13.32 56.91 -64.47
C GLY A 33 13.57 57.37 -63.03
N THR A 34 14.44 58.35 -62.81
CA THR A 34 14.70 58.91 -61.46
C THR A 34 13.59 59.88 -61.10
N GLY A 35 12.74 59.51 -60.13
CA GLY A 35 11.68 60.39 -59.63
C GLY A 35 12.20 61.48 -58.69
N ASN A 36 11.97 62.74 -59.05
CA ASN A 36 12.23 63.93 -58.23
C ASN A 36 10.94 64.74 -58.02
N TRP A 37 10.79 65.36 -56.85
CA TRP A 37 9.70 66.32 -56.63
C TRP A 37 10.00 67.65 -57.34
N THR A 38 9.11 68.07 -58.26
CA THR A 38 9.33 69.16 -59.21
C THR A 38 8.17 70.16 -59.24
N ASP A 39 8.46 71.42 -59.55
CA ASP A 39 7.50 72.51 -59.70
C ASP A 39 6.68 72.38 -61.00
N PRO A 40 5.32 72.40 -60.95
CA PRO A 40 4.47 72.22 -62.13
C PRO A 40 4.60 73.30 -63.23
N THR A 41 5.19 74.46 -62.94
CA THR A 41 5.13 75.65 -63.84
C THR A 41 6.00 75.58 -65.10
N THR A 42 6.62 74.43 -65.40
CA THR A 42 7.77 74.34 -66.32
C THR A 42 7.57 73.49 -67.60
N VAL A 43 6.32 73.18 -68.01
CA VAL A 43 6.05 71.93 -68.78
C VAL A 43 5.45 72.04 -70.22
N PHE A 44 4.85 73.14 -70.71
CA PHE A 44 4.04 73.11 -71.99
C PHE A 44 4.11 74.35 -72.95
N THR A 45 4.31 74.16 -74.28
CA THR A 45 4.21 75.16 -75.42
C THR A 45 4.17 74.50 -76.84
N ASP A 46 3.51 75.06 -77.89
CA ASP A 46 3.40 74.49 -79.29
C ASP A 46 2.95 75.47 -80.46
N THR A 47 3.27 75.24 -81.77
CA THR A 47 2.90 76.04 -83.02
C THR A 47 3.30 75.45 -84.44
N ASP A 48 2.50 75.55 -85.55
CA ASP A 48 2.95 75.68 -87.02
C ASP A 48 1.83 75.86 -88.15
N THR A 49 2.12 76.42 -89.38
CA THR A 49 1.24 76.60 -90.62
C THR A 49 1.96 77.01 -91.96
N ASP A 50 1.32 76.99 -93.18
CA ASP A 50 1.90 77.36 -94.54
C ASP A 50 0.87 77.96 -95.60
N ASP A 51 1.26 78.73 -96.66
CA ASP A 51 0.33 79.53 -97.55
C ASP A 51 0.85 80.02 -98.99
N GLN A 52 0.00 80.66 -99.85
CA GLN A 52 0.29 81.19 -101.24
C GLN A 52 -0.40 82.55 -101.61
N THR A 53 -0.13 83.18 -102.79
CA THR A 53 -0.55 84.59 -103.09
C THR A 53 -0.91 84.95 -104.56
N LEU A 54 -1.92 85.83 -104.76
CA LEU A 54 -2.27 86.54 -106.02
C LEU A 54 -2.28 88.07 -105.82
N SER A 55 -2.27 88.89 -106.88
CA SER A 55 -2.25 90.37 -106.79
C SER A 55 -3.10 91.08 -107.85
N LEU A 56 -3.92 92.05 -107.45
CA LEU A 56 -4.73 92.91 -108.33
C LEU A 56 -4.19 94.34 -108.29
N THR A 57 -3.92 94.95 -109.46
CA THR A 57 -3.46 96.34 -109.57
C THR A 57 -4.25 97.10 -110.62
N GLY A 58 -4.90 98.19 -110.20
CA GLY A 58 -5.99 98.79 -110.98
C GLY A 58 -7.05 97.73 -111.30
N THR A 59 -7.44 97.62 -112.56
CA THR A 59 -8.35 96.58 -113.06
C THR A 59 -7.64 95.27 -113.43
N THR A 60 -6.31 95.18 -113.31
CA THR A 60 -5.52 94.05 -113.83
C THR A 60 -5.14 93.05 -112.72
N LEU A 61 -5.79 91.89 -112.71
CA LEU A 61 -5.46 90.76 -111.83
C LEU A 61 -4.24 90.01 -112.39
N SER A 62 -3.27 89.69 -111.55
CA SER A 62 -2.03 88.99 -111.88
C SER A 62 -1.74 87.89 -110.86
N ILE A 63 -1.24 86.75 -111.33
CA ILE A 63 -0.76 85.65 -110.46
C ILE A 63 0.75 85.83 -110.26
N ALA A 64 1.27 85.52 -109.06
CA ALA A 64 2.72 85.47 -108.84
C ALA A 64 3.36 84.46 -109.81
N ASP A 65 4.39 84.90 -110.55
CA ASP A 65 5.01 84.16 -111.66
C ASP A 65 4.06 83.70 -112.79
N GLY A 66 2.90 84.34 -112.94
CA GLY A 66 1.85 83.96 -113.90
C GLY A 66 1.34 85.09 -114.83
N ASN A 67 0.26 84.79 -115.55
CA ASN A 67 -0.39 85.72 -116.48
C ASN A 67 -1.18 86.83 -115.75
N SER A 68 -1.55 87.87 -116.51
CA SER A 68 -2.47 88.92 -116.08
C SER A 68 -3.76 88.98 -116.91
N VAL A 69 -4.83 89.50 -116.31
CA VAL A 69 -6.19 89.64 -116.87
C VAL A 69 -6.74 91.03 -116.51
N ASP A 70 -7.19 91.80 -117.50
CA ASP A 70 -7.90 93.07 -117.28
C ASP A 70 -9.40 92.81 -117.02
N LEU A 71 -9.92 93.44 -115.97
CA LEU A 71 -11.30 93.31 -115.47
C LEU A 71 -12.11 94.60 -115.61
N ALA A 72 -11.60 95.62 -116.35
CA ALA A 72 -12.22 96.95 -116.46
C ALA A 72 -13.67 96.97 -116.97
N SER A 73 -14.15 95.89 -117.60
CA SER A 73 -15.52 95.74 -118.08
C SER A 73 -16.48 95.07 -117.08
N ILE A 74 -16.07 94.91 -115.81
CA ILE A 74 -16.86 94.26 -114.74
C ILE A 74 -17.23 95.26 -113.62
N ASP A 75 -16.50 96.38 -113.51
CA ASP A 75 -16.71 97.43 -112.51
C ASP A 75 -17.43 98.64 -113.11
N THR A 76 -18.75 98.74 -112.90
CA THR A 76 -19.58 99.86 -113.40
C THR A 76 -20.75 100.24 -112.47
N ASP A 77 -20.64 100.09 -111.14
CA ASP A 77 -21.69 100.58 -110.21
C ASP A 77 -21.13 101.01 -108.84
N THR A 78 -21.44 102.24 -108.41
CA THR A 78 -20.82 102.92 -107.26
C THR A 78 -21.72 104.02 -106.62
N ASP A 79 -22.85 103.65 -106.01
CA ASP A 79 -23.64 104.49 -105.06
C ASP A 79 -24.07 103.60 -103.86
N THR A 80 -24.20 103.96 -102.57
CA THR A 80 -24.27 105.21 -101.76
C THR A 80 -25.63 105.70 -101.19
N ASP A 81 -26.62 104.80 -101.09
CA ASP A 81 -27.91 105.01 -100.38
C ASP A 81 -27.82 104.83 -98.82
N ASP A 82 -27.17 105.75 -98.10
CA ASP A 82 -27.17 105.75 -96.61
C ASP A 82 -28.46 106.35 -96.02
N GLN A 83 -29.33 105.50 -95.44
CA GLN A 83 -30.66 105.87 -94.96
C GLN A 83 -30.75 105.93 -93.42
N THR A 84 -31.04 107.11 -92.85
CA THR A 84 -31.19 107.30 -91.40
C THR A 84 -32.64 107.12 -90.94
N LEU A 85 -32.86 106.38 -89.85
CA LEU A 85 -34.18 106.24 -89.21
C LEU A 85 -34.24 107.00 -87.88
N SER A 86 -35.40 107.60 -87.57
CA SER A 86 -35.63 108.37 -86.34
C SER A 86 -37.00 108.08 -85.76
N LEU A 87 -37.08 107.77 -84.46
CA LEU A 87 -38.33 107.51 -83.73
C LEU A 87 -38.65 108.69 -82.80
N VAL A 88 -39.81 109.31 -82.96
CA VAL A 88 -40.29 110.40 -82.10
C VAL A 88 -41.73 110.11 -81.68
N GLY A 89 -41.94 109.96 -80.37
CA GLY A 89 -43.19 109.38 -79.86
C GLY A 89 -43.34 107.94 -80.36
N THR A 90 -44.52 107.61 -80.89
CA THR A 90 -44.79 106.31 -81.55
C THR A 90 -44.41 106.28 -83.03
N THR A 91 -43.96 107.40 -83.60
CA THR A 91 -43.81 107.58 -85.06
C THR A 91 -42.36 107.41 -85.51
N LEU A 92 -42.11 106.39 -86.31
CA LEU A 92 -40.82 106.08 -86.94
C LEU A 92 -40.75 106.71 -88.33
N THR A 93 -39.88 107.71 -88.52
CA THR A 93 -39.57 108.31 -89.82
C THR A 93 -38.29 107.73 -90.42
N ILE A 94 -38.30 107.54 -91.73
CA ILE A 94 -37.12 107.23 -92.55
C ILE A 94 -36.72 108.51 -93.30
N ALA A 95 -35.42 108.85 -93.31
CA ALA A 95 -34.89 109.98 -94.08
C ALA A 95 -35.24 109.83 -95.57
N ASP A 96 -35.78 110.90 -96.16
CA ASP A 96 -36.35 110.96 -97.53
C ASP A 96 -37.38 109.87 -97.88
N GLY A 97 -37.90 109.17 -96.87
CA GLY A 97 -38.86 108.07 -96.99
C GLY A 97 -40.19 108.33 -96.27
N ASN A 98 -40.89 107.24 -95.96
CA ASN A 98 -42.19 107.28 -95.29
C ASN A 98 -42.07 107.40 -93.76
N SER A 99 -43.21 107.73 -93.15
CA SER A 99 -43.42 107.74 -91.70
C SER A 99 -44.40 106.63 -91.31
N VAL A 100 -44.07 105.86 -90.27
CA VAL A 100 -44.87 104.73 -89.77
C VAL A 100 -45.23 104.99 -88.31
N ASP A 101 -46.52 105.01 -88.00
CA ASP A 101 -46.99 105.07 -86.60
C ASP A 101 -47.08 103.66 -86.01
N LEU A 102 -46.41 103.45 -84.87
CA LEU A 102 -46.33 102.18 -84.14
C LEU A 102 -47.28 102.12 -82.95
N ALA A 103 -48.17 103.12 -82.77
CA ALA A 103 -49.10 103.23 -81.65
C ALA A 103 -50.06 102.04 -81.47
N SER A 104 -50.19 101.15 -82.46
CA SER A 104 -51.04 99.95 -82.41
C SER A 104 -50.28 98.66 -82.08
N ILE A 105 -49.04 98.73 -81.60
CA ILE A 105 -48.21 97.57 -81.21
C ILE A 105 -48.13 97.39 -79.68
N ASP A 106 -48.49 98.43 -78.90
CA ASP A 106 -48.53 98.41 -77.44
C ASP A 106 -49.97 98.42 -76.93
N THR A 107 -50.52 97.24 -76.63
CA THR A 107 -51.88 97.07 -76.06
C THR A 107 -51.99 95.88 -75.09
N ASP A 108 -50.90 95.51 -74.41
CA ASP A 108 -50.89 94.43 -73.41
C ASP A 108 -50.33 94.97 -72.08
N THR A 109 -51.20 95.06 -71.08
CA THR A 109 -50.92 95.69 -69.78
C THR A 109 -51.54 94.92 -68.61
N ASP A 110 -51.67 93.60 -68.70
CA ASP A 110 -52.20 92.77 -67.62
C ASP A 110 -51.12 92.51 -66.55
N THR A 111 -51.40 92.90 -65.29
CA THR A 111 -50.44 92.87 -64.16
C THR A 111 -50.98 92.08 -62.96
N ASP A 112 -51.23 90.78 -63.17
CA ASP A 112 -52.01 89.92 -62.25
C ASP A 112 -51.15 89.23 -61.16
N ASP A 113 -50.58 90.03 -60.23
CA ASP A 113 -49.76 89.54 -59.10
C ASP A 113 -50.60 88.94 -57.94
N GLN A 114 -51.02 87.69 -58.10
CA GLN A 114 -51.93 86.98 -57.19
C GLN A 114 -51.23 86.46 -55.92
N THR A 115 -51.43 87.14 -54.78
CA THR A 115 -50.89 86.70 -53.46
C THR A 115 -51.82 85.69 -52.77
N LEU A 116 -51.29 84.54 -52.34
CA LEU A 116 -52.04 83.54 -51.54
C LEU A 116 -51.75 83.67 -50.03
N SER A 117 -52.78 83.53 -49.20
CA SER A 117 -52.68 83.61 -47.73
C SER A 117 -53.61 82.60 -47.04
N LEU A 118 -53.05 81.74 -46.18
CA LEU A 118 -53.79 80.74 -45.40
C LEU A 118 -54.05 81.26 -43.98
N VAL A 119 -55.33 81.32 -43.57
CA VAL A 119 -55.74 81.72 -42.22
C VAL A 119 -56.70 80.68 -41.66
N GLY A 120 -56.26 79.95 -40.63
CA GLY A 120 -56.94 78.72 -40.22
C GLY A 120 -56.90 77.69 -41.34
N THR A 121 -58.05 77.10 -41.67
CA THR A 121 -58.20 76.17 -42.81
C THR A 121 -58.47 76.86 -44.14
N THR A 122 -58.70 78.18 -44.15
CA THR A 122 -59.18 78.87 -45.35
C THR A 122 -58.03 79.59 -46.09
N LEU A 123 -57.79 79.17 -47.33
CA LEU A 123 -56.83 79.75 -48.26
C LEU A 123 -57.48 80.86 -49.08
N ALA A 124 -57.14 82.11 -48.80
CA ALA A 124 -57.57 83.26 -49.57
C ALA A 124 -56.58 83.56 -50.70
N ILE A 125 -57.11 83.88 -51.88
CA ILE A 125 -56.35 84.41 -53.02
C ILE A 125 -56.66 85.91 -53.14
N ALA A 126 -55.64 86.76 -53.21
CA ALA A 126 -55.80 88.20 -53.40
C ALA A 126 -56.60 88.49 -54.67
N ASP A 127 -57.62 89.36 -54.53
CA ASP A 127 -58.63 89.71 -55.54
C ASP A 127 -59.37 88.52 -56.22
N GLY A 128 -59.22 87.32 -55.65
CA GLY A 128 -59.83 86.08 -56.11
C GLY A 128 -60.79 85.46 -55.09
N ASN A 129 -60.97 84.14 -55.20
CA ASN A 129 -61.84 83.38 -54.28
C ASN A 129 -61.11 82.97 -53.00
N SER A 130 -61.91 82.58 -51.99
CA SER A 130 -61.45 81.98 -50.75
C SER A 130 -61.85 80.50 -50.71
N VAL A 131 -60.91 79.61 -50.45
CA VAL A 131 -61.07 78.15 -50.50
C VAL A 131 -60.92 77.57 -49.10
N ASP A 132 -61.97 76.91 -48.59
CA ASP A 132 -61.89 76.21 -47.31
C ASP A 132 -61.30 74.80 -47.49
N LEU A 133 -60.21 74.52 -46.77
CA LEU A 133 -59.48 73.25 -46.78
C LEU A 133 -59.82 72.37 -45.56
N ALA A 134 -60.81 72.74 -44.73
CA ALA A 134 -61.22 72.01 -43.53
C ALA A 134 -61.69 70.56 -43.78
N SER A 135 -61.89 70.17 -45.05
CA SER A 135 -62.24 68.81 -45.48
C SER A 135 -61.05 67.97 -45.97
N ILE A 136 -59.83 68.52 -45.94
CA ILE A 136 -58.58 67.87 -46.34
C ILE A 136 -57.72 67.52 -45.11
N ASP A 137 -57.86 68.27 -44.01
CA ASP A 137 -57.25 67.98 -42.71
C ASP A 137 -58.15 67.03 -41.89
N THR A 138 -58.12 65.73 -42.22
CA THR A 138 -58.88 64.69 -41.51
C THR A 138 -58.05 63.43 -41.22
N ASP A 139 -56.73 63.56 -41.15
CA ASP A 139 -55.80 62.46 -40.84
C ASP A 139 -55.16 62.73 -39.47
N THR A 140 -55.35 61.79 -38.54
CA THR A 140 -54.83 61.88 -37.16
C THR A 140 -54.08 60.60 -36.76
N ASP A 141 -53.60 59.81 -37.73
CA ASP A 141 -53.00 58.51 -37.46
C ASP A 141 -51.56 58.63 -36.94
N THR A 142 -51.41 58.88 -35.63
CA THR A 142 -50.13 58.91 -34.91
C THR A 142 -49.77 57.52 -34.37
N ASP A 143 -49.32 56.63 -35.26
CA ASP A 143 -49.13 55.20 -35.02
C ASP A 143 -47.87 54.83 -34.18
N ASP A 144 -47.63 55.55 -33.07
CA ASP A 144 -46.50 55.36 -32.14
C ASP A 144 -46.71 54.14 -31.20
N GLN A 145 -46.58 52.95 -31.77
CA GLN A 145 -46.83 51.65 -31.12
C GLN A 145 -45.86 51.35 -29.96
N THR A 146 -46.23 51.79 -28.75
CA THR A 146 -45.47 51.51 -27.50
C THR A 146 -45.75 50.09 -26.99
N LEU A 147 -44.70 49.30 -26.76
CA LEU A 147 -44.81 47.96 -26.14
C LEU A 147 -44.59 48.05 -24.62
N SER A 148 -45.43 47.35 -23.85
CA SER A 148 -45.35 47.31 -22.38
C SER A 148 -45.57 45.89 -21.85
N LEU A 149 -44.65 45.40 -21.02
CA LEU A 149 -44.75 44.10 -20.33
C LEU A 149 -45.09 44.34 -18.86
N VAL A 150 -46.22 43.81 -18.40
CA VAL A 150 -46.66 43.89 -17.00
C VAL A 150 -47.05 42.50 -16.52
N GLY A 151 -46.29 41.96 -15.55
CA GLY A 151 -46.35 40.53 -15.25
C GLY A 151 -45.90 39.72 -16.46
N THR A 152 -46.66 38.69 -16.81
CA THR A 152 -46.42 37.87 -18.02
C THR A 152 -47.03 38.47 -19.29
N THR A 153 -47.84 39.53 -19.21
CA THR A 153 -48.65 40.00 -20.35
C THR A 153 -47.97 41.14 -21.10
N LEU A 154 -47.57 40.89 -22.36
CA LEU A 154 -47.02 41.88 -23.28
C LEU A 154 -48.16 42.56 -24.05
N SER A 155 -48.33 43.87 -23.84
CA SER A 155 -49.35 44.68 -24.49
C SER A 155 -48.73 45.66 -25.49
N ILE A 156 -49.39 45.85 -26.63
CA ILE A 156 -49.08 46.91 -27.60
C ILE A 156 -50.09 48.04 -27.38
N ALA A 157 -49.65 49.31 -27.40
CA ALA A 157 -50.54 50.47 -27.35
C ALA A 157 -51.65 50.37 -28.42
N ASP A 158 -52.89 50.52 -27.99
CA ASP A 158 -54.14 50.37 -28.77
C ASP A 158 -54.29 49.06 -29.57
N GLY A 159 -53.41 48.08 -29.32
CA GLY A 159 -53.40 46.76 -29.93
C GLY A 159 -53.82 45.64 -28.97
N ASN A 160 -53.58 44.40 -29.40
CA ASN A 160 -53.85 43.22 -28.59
C ASN A 160 -52.81 43.06 -27.46
N SER A 161 -53.24 42.39 -26.39
CA SER A 161 -52.38 41.93 -25.29
C SER A 161 -52.12 40.44 -25.43
N VAL A 162 -50.86 40.02 -25.27
CA VAL A 162 -50.38 38.64 -25.44
C VAL A 162 -49.87 38.14 -24.10
N ASP A 163 -50.48 37.10 -23.55
CA ASP A 163 -50.00 36.47 -22.33
C ASP A 163 -48.86 35.50 -22.60
N LEU A 164 -47.69 35.78 -22.03
CA LEU A 164 -46.47 34.98 -22.13
C LEU A 164 -46.33 34.00 -20.95
N SER A 165 -47.36 33.81 -20.11
CA SER A 165 -47.38 32.85 -19.00
C SER A 165 -47.14 31.38 -19.41
N SER A 166 -47.28 31.08 -20.70
CA SER A 166 -46.97 29.79 -21.31
C SER A 166 -45.54 29.66 -21.87
N ILE A 167 -44.76 30.75 -21.80
CA ILE A 167 -43.33 30.78 -22.15
C ILE A 167 -42.50 30.80 -20.86
N ASP A 168 -42.95 31.53 -19.85
CA ASP A 168 -42.38 31.52 -18.49
C ASP A 168 -42.96 30.37 -17.64
N THR A 169 -42.78 29.13 -18.13
CA THR A 169 -42.95 27.90 -17.34
C THR A 169 -41.63 27.38 -16.77
N ASP A 170 -40.52 28.01 -17.16
CA ASP A 170 -39.17 27.80 -16.65
C ASP A 170 -39.03 28.57 -15.32
N THR A 171 -39.60 27.99 -14.27
CA THR A 171 -39.05 28.17 -12.92
C THR A 171 -38.06 27.04 -12.64
N ASP A 172 -37.04 26.85 -13.50
CA ASP A 172 -35.94 25.91 -13.26
C ASP A 172 -34.98 26.47 -12.19
N THR A 173 -35.55 26.77 -11.02
CA THR A 173 -34.90 26.33 -9.77
C THR A 173 -34.86 24.81 -9.82
N ASP A 174 -33.85 24.30 -10.54
CA ASP A 174 -33.56 22.87 -10.75
C ASP A 174 -32.98 22.24 -9.45
N ASP A 175 -33.53 22.67 -8.31
CA ASP A 175 -33.25 22.29 -6.92
C ASP A 175 -33.83 20.91 -6.62
N GLN A 176 -33.36 19.93 -7.41
CA GLN A 176 -33.75 18.52 -7.40
C GLN A 176 -33.51 17.90 -6.02
N THR A 177 -34.48 18.07 -5.12
CA THR A 177 -34.36 17.68 -3.72
C THR A 177 -34.32 16.16 -3.61
N LEU A 178 -33.10 15.63 -3.48
CA LEU A 178 -32.83 14.20 -3.33
C LEU A 178 -33.22 13.74 -1.92
N SER A 179 -34.25 12.90 -1.84
CA SER A 179 -34.78 12.35 -0.59
C SER A 179 -34.71 10.83 -0.59
N LEU A 180 -33.86 10.25 0.27
CA LEU A 180 -33.75 8.81 0.46
C LEU A 180 -34.63 8.36 1.63
N VAL A 181 -35.68 7.59 1.34
CA VAL A 181 -36.57 6.99 2.34
C VAL A 181 -36.49 5.47 2.22
N GLY A 182 -35.92 4.81 3.23
CA GLY A 182 -35.61 3.38 3.14
C GLY A 182 -34.56 3.12 2.06
N THR A 183 -34.91 2.31 1.05
CA THR A 183 -34.08 2.07 -0.14
C THR A 183 -34.52 2.92 -1.35
N THR A 184 -35.50 3.81 -1.21
CA THR A 184 -36.07 4.54 -2.34
C THR A 184 -35.54 5.97 -2.37
N LEU A 185 -34.75 6.30 -3.41
CA LEU A 185 -34.27 7.65 -3.67
C LEU A 185 -35.28 8.36 -4.57
N SER A 186 -36.05 9.28 -4.00
CA SER A 186 -36.93 10.17 -4.76
C SER A 186 -36.19 11.44 -5.16
N ILE A 187 -36.31 11.79 -6.43
CA ILE A 187 -35.82 13.05 -7.01
C ILE A 187 -37.04 13.98 -7.10
N ALA A 188 -36.96 15.21 -6.59
CA ALA A 188 -38.04 16.18 -6.73
C ALA A 188 -38.40 16.39 -8.21
N ASP A 189 -39.71 16.35 -8.50
CA ASP A 189 -40.33 16.47 -9.84
C ASP A 189 -39.77 15.51 -10.91
N GLY A 190 -38.99 14.52 -10.50
CA GLY A 190 -38.38 13.49 -11.33
C GLY A 190 -38.82 12.07 -10.96
N ASN A 191 -38.01 11.09 -11.33
CA ASN A 191 -38.29 9.68 -11.06
C ASN A 191 -37.93 9.28 -9.63
N SER A 192 -38.63 8.27 -9.11
CA SER A 192 -38.23 7.56 -7.90
C SER A 192 -37.38 6.36 -8.28
N VAL A 193 -36.16 6.28 -7.73
CA VAL A 193 -35.18 5.21 -8.01
C VAL A 193 -35.19 4.22 -6.85
N ASP A 194 -35.54 2.97 -7.13
CA ASP A 194 -35.43 1.91 -6.14
C ASP A 194 -33.99 1.37 -6.06
N LEU A 195 -33.39 1.48 -4.89
CA LEU A 195 -32.06 0.99 -4.56
C LEU A 195 -32.09 -0.35 -3.81
N THR A 196 -33.22 -1.08 -3.73
CA THR A 196 -33.26 -2.45 -3.16
C THR A 196 -32.21 -3.36 -3.82
N GLY A 197 -32.07 -3.28 -5.14
CA GLY A 197 -31.07 -4.02 -5.92
C GLY A 197 -29.62 -3.51 -5.76
N VAL A 198 -29.43 -2.37 -5.09
CA VAL A 198 -28.14 -1.80 -4.67
C VAL A 198 -27.95 -1.97 -3.15
N GLY A 199 -28.68 -2.93 -2.55
CA GLY A 199 -28.63 -3.20 -1.12
C GLY A 199 -27.22 -3.52 -0.63
N ALA A 200 -26.99 -3.27 0.67
CA ALA A 200 -25.76 -3.66 1.33
C ALA A 200 -25.46 -5.15 1.10
N ASP A 201 -24.18 -5.55 1.11
CA ASP A 201 -23.79 -6.96 0.95
C ASP A 201 -24.45 -7.88 1.99
N ASN A 202 -24.77 -7.34 3.18
CA ASN A 202 -25.28 -8.06 4.34
C ASN A 202 -24.37 -9.22 4.80
N ASP A 203 -23.12 -9.28 4.31
CA ASP A 203 -22.10 -10.17 4.85
C ASP A 203 -21.69 -9.66 6.24
N TRP A 204 -21.59 -8.34 6.44
CA TRP A 204 -21.22 -7.71 7.71
C TRP A 204 -22.29 -6.76 8.25
N THR A 205 -22.87 -7.11 9.40
CA THR A 205 -23.84 -6.26 10.11
C THR A 205 -23.19 -5.54 11.28
N ALA A 206 -23.43 -4.24 11.38
CA ALA A 206 -23.09 -3.44 12.55
C ALA A 206 -24.25 -3.43 13.56
N THR A 207 -23.97 -3.48 14.85
CA THR A 207 -24.96 -3.31 15.93
C THR A 207 -24.29 -2.64 17.13
N GLY A 208 -24.61 -1.37 17.35
CA GLY A 208 -23.87 -0.52 18.28
C GLY A 208 -22.41 -0.41 17.83
N ASN A 209 -21.48 -0.73 18.73
CA ASN A 209 -20.04 -0.72 18.46
C ASN A 209 -19.51 -2.05 17.86
N ASN A 210 -20.36 -3.07 17.70
CA ASN A 210 -19.96 -4.39 17.23
C ASN A 210 -20.19 -4.51 15.73
N LEU A 211 -19.24 -5.14 15.02
CA LEU A 211 -19.38 -5.59 13.62
C LEU A 211 -19.23 -7.11 13.60
N TYR A 212 -20.14 -7.82 12.94
CA TYR A 212 -20.13 -9.28 12.88
C TYR A 212 -20.64 -9.81 11.54
N SER A 213 -20.23 -11.04 11.20
CA SER A 213 -20.73 -11.74 10.01
C SER A 213 -22.21 -12.05 10.18
N ALA A 214 -23.08 -11.42 9.39
CA ALA A 214 -24.50 -11.76 9.31
C ALA A 214 -24.77 -12.91 8.33
N ASN A 215 -23.81 -13.21 7.45
CA ASN A 215 -23.75 -14.46 6.72
C ASN A 215 -23.72 -15.65 7.73
N SER A 216 -24.70 -16.55 7.63
CA SER A 216 -24.86 -17.70 8.52
C SER A 216 -23.88 -18.84 8.24
N GLY A 217 -23.15 -18.78 7.12
CA GLY A 217 -22.06 -19.66 6.75
C GLY A 217 -20.75 -19.36 7.49
N ASN A 218 -19.62 -19.45 6.78
CA ASN A 218 -18.28 -19.40 7.35
C ASN A 218 -17.43 -18.33 6.65
N VAL A 219 -16.53 -17.66 7.38
CA VAL A 219 -15.64 -16.63 6.84
C VAL A 219 -14.34 -17.26 6.32
N GLY A 220 -14.07 -17.08 5.02
CA GLY A 220 -12.83 -17.53 4.37
C GLY A 220 -11.86 -16.39 4.10
N ILE A 221 -10.58 -16.57 4.45
CA ILE A 221 -9.48 -15.67 4.09
C ILE A 221 -8.47 -16.49 3.28
N GLY A 222 -8.26 -16.14 2.01
CA GLY A 222 -7.46 -16.94 1.07
C GLY A 222 -8.15 -18.22 0.56
N THR A 223 -9.43 -18.43 0.89
CA THR A 223 -10.24 -19.58 0.45
C THR A 223 -11.70 -19.18 0.26
N ASN A 224 -12.34 -19.75 -0.77
CA ASN A 224 -13.80 -19.70 -0.99
C ASN A 224 -14.52 -20.99 -0.52
N ILE A 225 -13.78 -21.94 0.07
CA ILE A 225 -14.33 -23.14 0.72
C ILE A 225 -13.83 -23.19 2.18
N PRO A 226 -14.38 -22.34 3.07
CA PRO A 226 -14.07 -22.34 4.49
C PRO A 226 -14.72 -23.53 5.22
N ALA A 227 -13.90 -24.47 5.72
CA ALA A 227 -14.36 -25.68 6.40
C ALA A 227 -14.92 -25.42 7.81
N GLU A 228 -14.42 -24.37 8.47
CA GLU A 228 -14.82 -23.93 9.80
C GLU A 228 -15.22 -22.45 9.78
N LYS A 229 -15.90 -21.98 10.85
CA LYS A 229 -16.48 -20.63 10.97
C LYS A 229 -15.52 -19.48 10.63
N LEU A 230 -14.23 -19.66 10.87
CA LEU A 230 -13.15 -18.83 10.34
C LEU A 230 -12.05 -19.74 9.78
N HIS A 231 -11.78 -19.67 8.47
CA HIS A 231 -10.71 -20.45 7.81
C HIS A 231 -9.74 -19.49 7.10
N ILE A 232 -8.51 -19.40 7.62
CA ILE A 232 -7.39 -18.72 6.96
C ILE A 232 -6.56 -19.77 6.21
N ARG A 233 -6.39 -19.58 4.90
CA ARG A 233 -5.59 -20.44 4.03
C ARG A 233 -4.49 -19.63 3.37
N ASP A 234 -3.33 -20.24 3.17
CA ASP A 234 -2.15 -19.66 2.51
C ASP A 234 -1.65 -18.33 3.14
N GLY A 235 -1.94 -18.11 4.42
CA GLY A 235 -1.60 -16.90 5.18
C GLY A 235 -1.40 -17.17 6.69
N ILE A 236 -1.08 -16.13 7.46
CA ILE A 236 -0.74 -16.22 8.90
C ILE A 236 -1.71 -15.37 9.74
N LEU A 237 -2.31 -15.97 10.77
CA LEU A 237 -3.05 -15.23 11.80
C LEU A 237 -2.08 -14.47 12.71
N ARG A 238 -2.08 -13.14 12.63
CA ARG A 238 -1.29 -12.28 13.52
C ARG A 238 -2.17 -11.69 14.63
N ILE A 239 -1.89 -12.08 15.87
CA ILE A 239 -2.49 -11.49 17.07
C ILE A 239 -1.42 -10.66 17.78
N SER A 240 -1.65 -9.37 17.96
CA SER A 240 -0.69 -8.47 18.61
C SER A 240 -1.39 -7.30 19.30
N HIS A 241 -0.92 -6.93 20.49
CA HIS A 241 -1.48 -5.86 21.32
C HIS A 241 -0.35 -4.95 21.82
N SER A 242 -0.58 -3.63 21.89
CA SER A 242 0.43 -2.64 22.32
C SER A 242 0.74 -2.68 23.82
N THR A 243 -0.29 -2.64 24.68
CA THR A 243 -0.16 -2.58 26.16
C THR A 243 -0.37 -3.91 26.90
N SER A 244 -1.25 -4.80 26.41
CA SER A 244 -1.61 -6.07 27.07
C SER A 244 -0.93 -7.30 26.45
N ALA A 245 -1.01 -8.46 27.09
CA ALA A 245 -0.60 -9.73 26.49
C ALA A 245 -1.54 -10.09 25.33
N PRO A 246 -1.06 -10.36 24.09
CA PRO A 246 -1.90 -10.94 23.05
C PRO A 246 -2.17 -12.42 23.38
N GLN A 247 -3.41 -12.86 23.16
CA GLN A 247 -3.87 -14.20 23.51
C GLN A 247 -4.94 -14.72 22.55
N ILE A 248 -5.08 -16.05 22.51
CA ILE A 248 -6.27 -16.76 22.03
C ILE A 248 -6.97 -17.29 23.29
N ASP A 249 -8.24 -16.97 23.43
CA ASP A 249 -9.08 -17.44 24.53
C ASP A 249 -10.00 -18.55 24.03
N LEU A 250 -9.97 -19.67 24.73
CA LEU A 250 -10.84 -20.83 24.52
C LEU A 250 -11.75 -20.89 25.74
N VAL A 251 -13.06 -20.72 25.55
CA VAL A 251 -14.05 -20.61 26.63
C VAL A 251 -15.10 -21.69 26.44
N ASP A 252 -15.49 -22.35 27.54
CA ASP A 252 -16.72 -23.14 27.59
C ASP A 252 -17.79 -22.32 28.30
N ASP A 253 -18.73 -21.76 27.54
CA ASP A 253 -19.82 -20.93 28.07
C ASP A 253 -20.82 -21.73 28.94
N ALA A 254 -20.77 -23.07 28.94
CA ALA A 254 -21.67 -23.92 29.72
C ALA A 254 -21.18 -24.19 31.14
N ASP A 255 -19.85 -24.26 31.37
CA ASP A 255 -19.27 -24.43 32.72
C ASP A 255 -18.47 -23.19 33.21
N GLY A 256 -18.23 -22.22 32.34
CA GLY A 256 -17.50 -20.98 32.63
C GLY A 256 -15.98 -21.15 32.74
N SER A 257 -15.44 -22.33 32.42
CA SER A 257 -14.01 -22.55 32.39
C SER A 257 -13.37 -21.99 31.13
N SER A 258 -12.07 -21.69 31.20
CA SER A 258 -11.33 -21.18 30.04
C SER A 258 -9.89 -21.65 30.00
N TRP A 259 -9.33 -21.72 28.80
CA TRP A 259 -7.91 -21.89 28.55
C TRP A 259 -7.40 -20.74 27.68
N THR A 260 -6.24 -20.20 28.02
CA THR A 260 -5.61 -19.13 27.25
C THR A 260 -4.29 -19.59 26.66
N ILE A 261 -4.03 -19.24 25.39
CA ILE A 261 -2.74 -19.39 24.72
C ILE A 261 -2.18 -18.00 24.47
N ARG A 262 -1.13 -17.59 25.19
CA ARG A 262 -0.77 -16.16 25.30
C ARG A 262 0.73 -15.90 25.37
N HIS A 263 1.17 -14.77 24.78
CA HIS A 263 2.55 -14.27 24.94
C HIS A 263 2.65 -13.34 26.15
N GLN A 264 3.46 -13.72 27.14
CA GLN A 264 3.63 -12.95 28.37
C GLN A 264 4.76 -11.93 28.27
N ARG A 265 4.47 -10.79 27.61
CA ARG A 265 5.34 -9.63 27.43
C ARG A 265 6.35 -9.30 28.54
N SER A 266 5.97 -9.38 29.82
CA SER A 266 6.81 -8.96 30.96
C SER A 266 7.80 -10.03 31.44
N ALA A 267 7.68 -11.26 30.94
CA ALA A 267 8.53 -12.40 31.28
C ALA A 267 8.86 -13.26 30.04
N ASP A 268 8.71 -12.66 28.85
CA ASP A 268 8.93 -13.17 27.49
C ASP A 268 8.83 -14.69 27.33
N ARG A 269 7.59 -15.20 27.43
CA ARG A 269 7.28 -16.63 27.31
C ARG A 269 5.98 -16.92 26.54
N LEU A 270 6.00 -18.06 25.86
CA LEU A 270 4.87 -18.97 25.64
C LEU A 270 4.17 -19.29 26.97
N GLU A 271 2.85 -19.10 27.11
CA GLU A 271 2.09 -19.64 28.23
C GLU A 271 0.74 -20.23 27.78
N PHE A 272 0.45 -21.40 28.34
CA PHE A 272 -0.86 -22.06 28.36
C PHE A 272 -1.37 -22.05 29.81
N SER A 273 -2.42 -21.29 30.13
CA SER A 273 -3.02 -21.25 31.48
C SER A 273 -4.43 -21.81 31.48
N LYS A 274 -4.81 -22.44 32.59
CA LYS A 274 -6.22 -22.72 32.90
C LYS A 274 -6.79 -21.58 33.72
N ASP A 275 -7.95 -21.10 33.27
CA ASP A 275 -8.71 -19.96 33.77
C ASP A 275 -7.90 -18.65 33.72
N ALA A 276 -8.55 -17.52 34.02
CA ALA A 276 -7.86 -16.22 34.14
C ALA A 276 -6.96 -16.13 35.40
N SER A 277 -6.99 -17.17 36.26
CA SER A 277 -6.08 -17.30 37.40
C SER A 277 -4.66 -17.59 36.92
N SER A 278 -3.63 -17.17 37.67
CA SER A 278 -2.24 -17.22 37.15
C SER A 278 -1.58 -18.62 37.15
N ILE A 279 -2.37 -19.70 37.12
CA ILE A 279 -1.87 -21.08 37.06
C ILE A 279 -1.50 -21.46 35.61
N SER A 280 -0.27 -21.15 35.25
CA SER A 280 0.35 -21.65 34.02
C SER A 280 0.47 -23.17 34.12
N SER A 281 -0.12 -23.91 33.18
CA SER A 281 -0.06 -25.38 33.12
C SER A 281 1.10 -25.86 32.26
N MET A 282 1.41 -25.10 31.21
CA MET A 282 2.64 -25.23 30.41
C MET A 282 3.20 -23.84 30.09
N ILE A 283 4.51 -23.69 30.14
CA ILE A 283 5.25 -22.47 29.77
C ILE A 283 6.44 -22.82 28.89
N ILE A 284 6.77 -21.94 27.95
CA ILE A 284 7.96 -22.04 27.08
C ILE A 284 8.66 -20.68 27.10
N HIS A 285 9.80 -20.58 27.78
CA HIS A 285 10.54 -19.32 27.89
C HIS A 285 11.35 -19.01 26.63
N ASN A 286 11.70 -17.74 26.43
CA ASN A 286 12.59 -17.31 25.34
C ASN A 286 13.99 -17.96 25.37
N ASN A 287 14.44 -18.47 26.52
CA ASN A 287 15.65 -19.28 26.64
C ASN A 287 15.47 -20.75 26.18
N GLN A 288 14.28 -21.10 25.65
CA GLN A 288 13.82 -22.42 25.21
C GLN A 288 13.48 -23.41 26.34
N ASN A 289 13.57 -23.04 27.62
CA ASN A 289 13.18 -23.95 28.69
C ASN A 289 11.65 -24.11 28.78
N VAL A 290 11.21 -25.36 28.90
CA VAL A 290 9.80 -25.76 29.05
C VAL A 290 9.49 -26.05 30.52
N GLY A 291 8.41 -25.46 31.02
CA GLY A 291 7.84 -25.79 32.32
C GLY A 291 6.49 -26.50 32.16
N VAL A 292 6.27 -27.55 32.95
CA VAL A 292 4.97 -28.24 33.06
C VAL A 292 4.57 -28.32 34.54
N GLY A 293 3.29 -28.08 34.84
CA GLY A 293 2.79 -28.04 36.21
C GLY A 293 2.80 -26.63 36.81
N ASN A 294 2.45 -26.52 38.10
CA ASN A 294 2.01 -25.24 38.68
C ASN A 294 3.17 -24.31 39.08
N PHE A 295 3.46 -23.28 38.29
CA PHE A 295 4.47 -22.25 38.61
C PHE A 295 3.83 -21.02 39.29
N THR A 296 3.37 -21.16 40.53
CA THR A 296 2.71 -20.08 41.30
C THR A 296 3.66 -19.14 42.04
N ASN A 297 4.87 -19.57 42.40
CA ASN A 297 5.81 -18.79 43.20
C ASN A 297 6.88 -18.10 42.32
N PRO A 298 7.26 -16.83 42.54
CA PRO A 298 8.38 -16.23 41.81
C PRO A 298 9.72 -16.94 42.13
N PRO A 299 10.58 -17.22 41.13
CA PRO A 299 10.40 -16.92 39.70
C PRO A 299 9.59 -18.00 38.97
N LYS A 300 8.70 -17.59 38.06
CA LYS A 300 7.97 -18.51 37.16
C LYS A 300 8.87 -19.02 36.00
N THR A 301 10.11 -19.40 36.30
CA THR A 301 11.12 -19.80 35.33
C THR A 301 11.48 -21.27 35.51
N PRO A 302 11.34 -22.13 34.49
CA PRO A 302 11.91 -23.47 34.48
C PRO A 302 13.43 -23.41 34.71
N LEU A 303 13.93 -24.16 35.69
CA LEU A 303 15.35 -24.15 36.07
C LEU A 303 16.24 -24.91 35.08
N GLU A 304 15.63 -25.83 34.32
CA GLU A 304 16.25 -26.71 33.34
C GLU A 304 15.42 -26.69 32.05
N VAL A 305 15.96 -27.23 30.94
CA VAL A 305 15.30 -27.26 29.62
C VAL A 305 13.91 -27.93 29.66
N LEU A 306 13.70 -28.91 30.55
CA LEU A 306 12.39 -29.41 30.94
C LEU A 306 12.27 -29.46 32.46
N HIS A 307 11.41 -28.63 33.04
CA HIS A 307 11.10 -28.62 34.47
C HIS A 307 9.65 -29.03 34.69
N VAL A 308 9.43 -30.21 35.27
CA VAL A 308 8.09 -30.64 35.73
C VAL A 308 7.97 -30.29 37.22
N ASN A 309 7.06 -29.38 37.58
CA ASN A 309 6.72 -29.14 38.98
C ASN A 309 5.62 -30.12 39.42
N GLY A 310 6.03 -31.34 39.74
CA GLY A 310 5.17 -32.47 40.07
C GLY A 310 5.79 -33.79 39.64
N ASN A 311 4.96 -34.83 39.53
CA ASN A 311 5.39 -36.14 39.03
C ASN A 311 5.25 -36.19 37.49
N ALA A 312 6.24 -36.77 36.80
CA ALA A 312 6.13 -37.14 35.39
C ALA A 312 5.70 -38.62 35.28
N TYR A 313 4.70 -38.91 34.45
CA TYR A 313 4.31 -40.27 34.10
C TYR A 313 4.76 -40.57 32.67
N VAL A 314 5.52 -41.66 32.48
CA VAL A 314 6.10 -42.06 31.20
C VAL A 314 5.74 -43.52 30.93
N GLN A 315 5.03 -43.78 29.83
CA GLN A 315 4.62 -45.14 29.43
C GLN A 315 5.73 -45.91 28.68
N GLY A 316 6.68 -45.18 28.09
CA GLY A 316 7.86 -45.75 27.43
C GLY A 316 9.12 -45.65 28.29
N ASN A 317 10.27 -45.85 27.66
CA ASN A 317 11.57 -45.71 28.32
C ASN A 317 12.01 -44.23 28.39
N ILE A 318 12.64 -43.83 29.49
CA ILE A 318 13.48 -42.64 29.53
C ILE A 318 14.87 -43.04 29.00
N ILE A 319 15.33 -42.38 27.95
CA ILE A 319 16.66 -42.62 27.35
C ILE A 319 17.51 -41.37 27.56
N ALA A 320 18.68 -41.56 28.18
CA ALA A 320 19.73 -40.55 28.30
C ALA A 320 20.98 -41.03 27.56
N GLN A 321 21.80 -40.09 27.07
CA GLN A 321 23.13 -40.40 26.52
C GLN A 321 24.17 -40.55 27.63
N ASP A 322 24.02 -39.72 28.68
CA ASP A 322 24.80 -39.75 29.92
C ASP A 322 23.94 -40.28 31.10
N THR A 323 23.98 -39.61 32.25
CA THR A 323 23.37 -40.06 33.52
C THR A 323 21.95 -39.54 33.72
N ILE A 324 21.03 -40.42 34.13
CA ILE A 324 19.78 -40.00 34.78
C ILE A 324 20.07 -39.79 36.27
N GLN A 325 20.04 -38.54 36.74
CA GLN A 325 20.43 -38.17 38.11
C GLN A 325 19.31 -37.45 38.86
N ALA A 326 19.23 -37.68 40.18
CA ALA A 326 18.39 -36.91 41.09
C ALA A 326 19.22 -35.83 41.80
N LYS A 327 18.64 -34.66 42.05
CA LYS A 327 19.28 -33.57 42.81
C LYS A 327 19.44 -33.97 44.28
N SER A 328 20.51 -33.53 44.94
CA SER A 328 20.84 -33.84 46.33
C SER A 328 19.63 -33.71 47.29
N GLY A 329 19.25 -34.82 47.92
CA GLY A 329 18.07 -34.92 48.80
C GLY A 329 16.84 -35.59 48.17
N ASN A 330 16.78 -35.67 46.84
CA ASN A 330 15.75 -36.41 46.10
C ASN A 330 16.27 -37.79 45.67
N GLY A 331 15.39 -38.78 45.63
CA GLY A 331 15.70 -40.12 45.10
C GLY A 331 15.25 -40.29 43.65
N LEU A 332 15.97 -41.09 42.86
CA LEU A 332 15.50 -41.60 41.58
C LEU A 332 14.63 -42.83 41.83
N ILE A 333 13.32 -42.62 41.98
CA ILE A 333 12.36 -43.68 42.28
C ILE A 333 11.92 -44.37 40.99
N PHE A 334 12.36 -45.61 40.82
CA PHE A 334 11.68 -46.58 39.96
C PHE A 334 10.68 -47.35 40.82
N SER A 335 9.42 -47.41 40.36
CA SER A 335 8.33 -48.07 41.07
C SER A 335 7.33 -48.66 40.08
N THR A 336 6.88 -49.89 40.35
CA THR A 336 5.79 -50.53 39.61
C THR A 336 4.42 -50.07 40.12
N SER A 337 3.35 -50.40 39.40
CA SER A 337 1.97 -49.99 39.71
C SER A 337 1.39 -50.62 40.98
N ASP A 338 2.15 -51.50 41.65
CA ASP A 338 1.89 -52.07 42.97
C ASP A 338 2.39 -51.17 44.12
N GLY A 339 3.08 -50.07 43.82
CA GLY A 339 3.62 -49.14 44.80
C GLY A 339 4.94 -49.58 45.44
N LEU A 340 5.51 -50.72 45.02
CA LEU A 340 6.79 -51.20 45.52
C LEU A 340 7.95 -50.43 44.86
N GLN A 341 8.85 -49.91 45.68
CA GLN A 341 10.07 -49.24 45.21
C GLN A 341 11.07 -50.31 44.73
N ARG A 342 11.08 -50.55 43.42
CA ARG A 342 11.95 -51.53 42.78
C ARG A 342 12.60 -50.90 41.57
N LEU A 343 13.94 -51.00 41.48
CA LEU A 343 14.64 -50.97 40.19
C LEU A 343 14.28 -52.27 39.44
N GLN A 344 13.03 -52.36 38.99
CA GLN A 344 12.50 -53.53 38.31
C GLN A 344 12.84 -53.45 36.83
N ILE A 345 14.09 -53.81 36.53
CA ILE A 345 14.39 -54.31 35.19
C ILE A 345 13.53 -55.57 35.00
N ASN A 346 12.88 -55.67 33.83
CA ASN A 346 11.76 -56.58 33.62
C ASN A 346 12.15 -58.08 33.65
N SER A 347 11.19 -58.99 33.45
CA SER A 347 11.37 -60.45 33.51
C SER A 347 12.34 -61.06 32.47
N SER A 348 12.97 -60.22 31.63
CA SER A 348 14.06 -60.58 30.70
C SER A 348 15.26 -59.61 30.79
N GLY A 349 15.21 -58.64 31.70
CA GLY A 349 16.11 -57.48 31.73
C GLY A 349 17.33 -57.68 32.62
N THR A 350 18.51 -57.54 32.02
CA THR A 350 19.79 -57.62 32.74
C THR A 350 20.23 -56.22 33.20
N LEU A 351 20.76 -56.12 34.43
CA LEU A 351 21.49 -54.92 34.88
C LEU A 351 22.88 -54.90 34.22
N ILE A 352 22.96 -54.36 33.00
CA ILE A 352 24.23 -54.16 32.30
C ILE A 352 24.92 -52.92 32.87
N ALA A 353 25.50 -53.08 34.06
CA ALA A 353 26.50 -52.16 34.57
C ALA A 353 27.85 -52.55 33.95
N GLU A 354 28.25 -51.87 32.86
CA GLU A 354 29.41 -52.26 32.03
C GLU A 354 30.75 -52.35 32.78
N ASN A 355 30.85 -51.71 33.95
CA ASN A 355 32.06 -51.69 34.78
C ASN A 355 31.83 -52.16 36.22
N LYS A 356 30.87 -51.58 36.95
CA LYS A 356 30.66 -51.84 38.38
C LYS A 356 29.27 -51.41 38.86
N ILE A 357 28.64 -52.23 39.70
CA ILE A 357 27.52 -51.80 40.56
C ILE A 357 28.13 -51.21 41.83
N GLN A 358 27.96 -49.91 42.06
CA GLN A 358 28.63 -49.17 43.14
C GLN A 358 27.59 -48.56 44.09
N ALA A 359 27.39 -49.21 45.23
CA ALA A 359 26.68 -48.61 46.36
C ALA A 359 27.68 -47.75 47.15
N GLU A 360 27.39 -46.45 47.27
CA GLU A 360 28.14 -45.50 48.11
C GLU A 360 27.21 -44.83 49.11
N GLY A 361 27.65 -44.74 50.37
CA GLY A 361 26.88 -44.20 51.49
C GLY A 361 26.65 -45.24 52.59
N THR A 362 25.66 -44.97 53.44
CA THR A 362 25.31 -45.79 54.62
C THR A 362 24.54 -47.07 54.29
N LEU A 363 24.14 -47.27 53.02
CA LEU A 363 23.31 -48.39 52.55
C LEU A 363 24.18 -49.42 51.81
N GLY A 364 23.99 -50.69 52.16
CA GLY A 364 24.71 -51.82 51.55
C GLY A 364 24.11 -52.27 50.21
N LEU A 365 24.80 -53.18 49.54
CA LEU A 365 24.29 -53.87 48.35
C LEU A 365 23.63 -55.20 48.76
N ALA A 366 22.32 -55.31 48.58
CA ALA A 366 21.56 -56.52 48.88
C ALA A 366 20.86 -57.10 47.64
N LEU A 367 20.96 -58.41 47.47
CA LEU A 367 20.14 -59.20 46.56
C LEU A 367 19.13 -60.00 47.40
N ALA A 368 17.93 -59.45 47.56
CA ALA A 368 16.78 -60.11 48.15
C ALA A 368 15.91 -60.75 47.05
N THR A 369 15.22 -61.85 47.36
CA THR A 369 14.22 -62.45 46.45
C THR A 369 12.79 -62.15 46.85
N ASP A 370 12.53 -61.94 48.14
CA ASP A 370 11.20 -61.64 48.70
C ASP A 370 11.32 -60.69 49.92
N GLU A 371 10.18 -60.10 50.30
CA GLU A 371 9.95 -59.24 51.47
C GLU A 371 10.98 -59.40 52.60
N GLY A 372 11.88 -58.40 52.73
CA GLY A 372 12.80 -58.27 53.86
C GLY A 372 13.93 -59.31 53.97
N THR A 373 14.17 -60.19 52.98
CA THR A 373 15.14 -61.30 53.12
C THR A 373 16.27 -61.31 52.08
N SER A 374 17.45 -60.79 52.48
CA SER A 374 18.67 -60.82 51.68
C SER A 374 19.24 -62.25 51.51
N ARG A 375 19.54 -62.66 50.27
CA ARG A 375 20.28 -63.90 49.96
C ARG A 375 21.77 -63.67 49.73
N LEU A 376 22.16 -62.48 49.30
CA LEU A 376 23.52 -61.96 49.34
C LEU A 376 23.45 -60.52 49.84
N GLU A 377 24.27 -60.15 50.81
CA GLU A 377 24.28 -58.81 51.40
C GLU A 377 25.71 -58.36 51.70
N ILE A 378 26.10 -57.21 51.16
CA ILE A 378 27.35 -56.52 51.48
C ILE A 378 26.97 -55.31 52.35
N ASN A 379 27.30 -55.35 53.64
CA ASN A 379 26.94 -54.26 54.55
C ASN A 379 27.83 -53.01 54.35
N ASN A 380 27.48 -51.92 55.03
CA ASN A 380 28.19 -50.64 54.96
C ASN A 380 29.65 -50.67 55.44
N ALA A 381 30.09 -51.76 56.09
CA ALA A 381 31.48 -52.02 56.45
C ALA A 381 32.16 -53.07 55.54
N GLY A 382 31.54 -53.41 54.40
CA GLY A 382 32.09 -54.28 53.36
C GLY A 382 31.99 -55.79 53.63
N ASN A 383 31.39 -56.21 54.75
CA ASN A 383 31.32 -57.61 55.15
C ASN A 383 30.21 -58.33 54.36
N VAL A 384 30.45 -59.58 53.96
CA VAL A 384 29.58 -60.34 53.04
C VAL A 384 28.79 -61.39 53.80
N LYS A 385 27.46 -61.27 53.80
CA LYS A 385 26.54 -62.32 54.28
C LYS A 385 25.99 -63.10 53.09
N ILE A 386 26.02 -64.44 53.20
CA ILE A 386 25.47 -65.37 52.19
C ILE A 386 24.37 -66.20 52.84
N GLY A 387 23.18 -66.17 52.24
CA GLY A 387 21.97 -66.80 52.77
C GLY A 387 21.27 -65.97 53.85
N THR A 388 19.95 -66.13 53.96
CA THR A 388 19.08 -65.36 54.87
C THR A 388 19.46 -65.54 56.34
N ASN A 389 19.83 -66.76 56.73
CA ASN A 389 20.32 -67.12 58.07
C ASN A 389 21.85 -67.07 58.21
N GLY A 390 22.58 -66.57 57.18
CA GLY A 390 24.03 -66.43 57.24
C GLY A 390 24.49 -65.36 58.22
N THR A 391 25.67 -65.57 58.81
CA THR A 391 26.44 -64.51 59.47
C THR A 391 27.20 -63.67 58.43
N TYR A 392 27.66 -62.50 58.84
CA TYR A 392 28.60 -61.71 58.04
C TYR A 392 29.99 -62.36 58.07
N LEU A 393 30.53 -62.66 56.90
CA LEU A 393 31.94 -62.99 56.69
C LEU A 393 32.71 -61.67 56.61
N ASN A 394 33.61 -61.43 57.57
CA ASN A 394 34.37 -60.21 57.66
C ASN A 394 35.57 -60.23 56.70
N ARG A 395 36.24 -61.39 56.58
CA ARG A 395 37.29 -61.64 55.58
C ARG A 395 37.58 -63.12 55.43
N ILE A 396 37.83 -63.56 54.20
CA ILE A 396 38.54 -64.82 53.94
C ILE A 396 40.00 -64.48 53.64
N VAL A 397 40.92 -64.93 54.49
CA VAL A 397 42.37 -64.87 54.26
C VAL A 397 42.80 -66.19 53.64
N LYS A 398 43.61 -66.15 52.59
CA LYS A 398 44.31 -67.33 52.04
C LYS A 398 45.81 -67.06 52.07
N GLN A 399 46.59 -68.05 52.50
CA GLN A 399 48.05 -67.99 52.48
C GLN A 399 48.64 -69.38 52.28
N THR A 400 49.67 -69.47 51.44
CA THR A 400 50.52 -70.66 51.33
C THR A 400 51.72 -70.52 52.24
N ILE A 401 52.08 -71.59 52.96
CA ILE A 401 53.35 -71.71 53.68
C ILE A 401 54.20 -72.68 52.87
N SER A 402 55.12 -72.14 52.05
CA SER A 402 55.81 -72.95 51.05
C SER A 402 56.97 -73.77 51.59
N ASN A 403 57.16 -74.97 51.04
CA ASN A 403 58.22 -75.93 51.38
C ASN A 403 58.39 -76.14 52.90
N TYR A 404 57.28 -76.32 53.62
CA TYR A 404 57.30 -76.52 55.07
C TYR A 404 57.70 -77.94 55.41
N ASN A 405 58.84 -78.11 56.11
CA ASN A 405 59.32 -79.40 56.56
C ASN A 405 58.71 -79.79 57.92
N ILE A 406 57.68 -80.63 57.91
CA ILE A 406 57.17 -81.28 59.12
C ILE A 406 58.22 -82.32 59.56
N PRO A 407 58.80 -82.25 60.77
CA PRO A 407 59.79 -83.23 61.23
C PRO A 407 59.13 -84.54 61.65
N ASN A 408 59.90 -85.64 61.60
CA ASN A 408 59.51 -86.97 62.06
C ASN A 408 58.68 -86.94 63.36
N ILE A 409 57.42 -87.33 63.24
CA ILE A 409 56.46 -87.42 64.34
C ILE A 409 56.55 -88.85 64.90
N PRO A 410 56.94 -89.05 66.18
CA PRO A 410 56.93 -90.38 66.80
C PRO A 410 55.55 -91.05 66.75
N GLY A 411 55.52 -92.37 66.88
CA GLY A 411 54.26 -93.11 66.86
C GLY A 411 53.40 -92.80 68.09
N ASN A 412 52.10 -92.55 67.89
CA ASN A 412 51.14 -92.06 68.89
C ASN A 412 51.46 -90.66 69.47
N ASP A 413 52.26 -89.84 68.78
CA ASP A 413 52.68 -88.50 69.23
C ASP A 413 52.13 -87.37 68.33
N THR A 414 52.14 -86.14 68.85
CA THR A 414 51.61 -84.94 68.18
C THR A 414 52.69 -83.88 67.97
N TYR A 415 53.07 -83.63 66.73
CA TYR A 415 53.83 -82.42 66.40
C TYR A 415 52.90 -81.21 66.31
N SER A 416 53.35 -80.03 66.75
CA SER A 416 52.56 -78.81 66.61
C SER A 416 53.43 -77.58 66.36
N PHE A 417 53.03 -76.77 65.38
CA PHE A 417 53.82 -75.65 64.88
C PHE A 417 52.92 -74.44 64.60
N THR A 418 53.54 -73.26 64.55
CA THR A 418 52.86 -71.98 64.40
C THR A 418 53.33 -71.30 63.13
N VAL A 419 52.39 -70.75 62.37
CA VAL A 419 52.64 -70.04 61.11
C VAL A 419 51.95 -68.68 61.13
N THR A 420 52.64 -67.67 60.60
CA THR A 420 52.08 -66.31 60.50
C THR A 420 51.11 -66.26 59.33
N VAL A 421 49.82 -66.09 59.60
CA VAL A 421 48.78 -65.90 58.58
C VAL A 421 48.21 -64.49 58.71
N THR A 422 48.73 -63.58 57.89
CA THR A 422 48.48 -62.13 58.05
C THR A 422 47.00 -61.80 57.88
N GLY A 423 46.39 -61.33 58.95
CA GLY A 423 44.96 -60.99 59.03
C GLY A 423 44.07 -62.03 59.71
N ALA A 424 44.60 -63.16 60.17
CA ALA A 424 43.88 -64.10 61.03
C ALA A 424 43.55 -63.47 62.41
N VAL A 425 42.35 -63.75 62.94
CA VAL A 425 41.87 -63.22 64.24
C VAL A 425 41.43 -64.38 65.14
N THR A 426 41.62 -64.25 66.47
CA THR A 426 41.18 -65.29 67.42
C THR A 426 39.67 -65.53 67.33
N GLY A 427 39.27 -66.76 67.07
CA GLY A 427 37.86 -67.16 66.85
C GLY A 427 37.54 -67.57 65.41
N SER A 428 38.36 -67.16 64.44
CA SER A 428 38.21 -67.54 63.03
C SER A 428 38.36 -69.05 62.80
N VAL A 429 37.61 -69.58 61.83
CA VAL A 429 37.75 -70.97 61.36
C VAL A 429 39.00 -71.10 60.49
N VAL A 430 39.76 -72.19 60.66
CA VAL A 430 40.98 -72.46 59.90
C VAL A 430 40.85 -73.80 59.16
N TYR A 431 41.10 -73.77 57.85
CA TYR A 431 41.33 -74.95 57.03
C TYR A 431 42.81 -75.01 56.64
N VAL A 432 43.38 -76.22 56.66
CA VAL A 432 44.75 -76.51 56.23
C VAL A 432 44.68 -77.68 55.26
N THR A 433 45.34 -77.56 54.11
CA THR A 433 45.45 -78.61 53.10
C THR A 433 46.90 -78.76 52.69
N PRO A 434 47.53 -79.94 52.87
CA PRO A 434 48.87 -80.19 52.36
C PRO A 434 48.85 -80.30 50.83
N GLU A 435 49.98 -79.97 50.19
CA GLU A 435 50.19 -80.16 48.75
C GLU A 435 50.35 -81.64 48.37
N LEU A 436 50.92 -82.46 49.25
CA LEU A 436 51.21 -83.88 49.03
C LEU A 436 50.49 -84.77 50.05
N ASP A 437 50.30 -86.05 49.71
CA ASP A 437 49.80 -87.05 50.64
C ASP A 437 50.71 -87.17 51.87
N LEU A 438 50.11 -87.15 53.06
CA LEU A 438 50.83 -87.37 54.32
C LEU A 438 51.16 -88.86 54.50
N PRO A 439 52.34 -89.22 55.03
CA PRO A 439 52.80 -90.61 55.03
C PRO A 439 52.02 -91.49 56.02
N GLY A 440 51.38 -92.53 55.49
CA GLY A 440 50.81 -93.63 56.26
C GLY A 440 49.69 -93.22 57.22
N SER A 441 50.04 -93.06 58.50
CA SER A 441 49.12 -92.77 59.62
C SER A 441 49.26 -91.32 60.14
N VAL A 442 49.82 -90.42 59.33
CA VAL A 442 49.96 -89.00 59.67
C VAL A 442 48.78 -88.19 59.12
N TYR A 443 48.14 -87.39 59.97
CA TYR A 443 47.08 -86.47 59.55
C TYR A 443 47.12 -85.12 60.27
N ILE A 444 46.62 -84.07 59.59
CA ILE A 444 46.37 -82.78 60.23
C ILE A 444 45.22 -82.96 61.23
N ALA A 445 45.53 -82.95 62.52
CA ALA A 445 44.56 -83.24 63.58
C ALA A 445 43.58 -82.07 63.78
N TYR A 446 44.10 -80.84 63.84
CA TYR A 446 43.32 -79.60 63.80
C TYR A 446 44.23 -78.38 63.60
N ALA A 447 43.64 -77.25 63.28
CA ALA A 447 44.29 -75.94 63.31
C ALA A 447 43.36 -74.90 63.95
N ARG A 448 43.93 -73.85 64.56
CA ARG A 448 43.16 -72.70 65.06
C ARG A 448 43.99 -71.43 65.08
N VAL A 449 43.33 -70.27 65.00
CA VAL A 449 43.99 -69.00 65.31
C VAL A 449 44.21 -68.91 66.82
N THR A 450 45.46 -68.79 67.26
CA THR A 450 45.84 -68.69 68.69
C THR A 450 46.15 -67.26 69.14
N GLY A 451 46.24 -66.34 68.19
CA GLY A 451 46.41 -64.89 68.40
C GLY A 451 46.36 -64.17 67.06
N ASN A 452 46.33 -62.84 67.06
CA ASN A 452 46.31 -62.07 65.80
C ASN A 452 47.48 -62.46 64.90
N ASN A 453 47.19 -62.62 63.61
CA ASN A 453 48.11 -63.10 62.57
C ASN A 453 48.72 -64.50 62.83
N THR A 454 48.23 -65.27 63.80
CA THR A 454 48.96 -66.44 64.35
C THR A 454 48.10 -67.70 64.31
N VAL A 455 48.30 -68.53 63.31
CA VAL A 455 47.67 -69.86 63.20
C VAL A 455 48.59 -70.91 63.81
N LYS A 456 48.05 -71.75 64.70
CA LYS A 456 48.73 -72.96 65.17
C LYS A 456 48.08 -74.19 64.56
N ILE A 457 48.91 -75.14 64.14
CA ILE A 457 48.55 -76.40 63.47
C ILE A 457 49.07 -77.56 64.32
N TRP A 458 48.28 -78.61 64.43
CA TRP A 458 48.64 -79.87 65.08
C TRP A 458 48.56 -81.01 64.06
N VAL A 459 49.58 -81.85 64.06
CA VAL A 459 49.71 -83.01 63.18
C VAL A 459 49.97 -84.22 64.07
N TYR A 460 49.16 -85.26 63.91
CA TYR A 460 49.21 -86.47 64.73
C TYR A 460 49.64 -87.67 63.88
N ASN A 461 50.32 -88.62 64.52
CA ASN A 461 50.67 -89.90 63.94
C ASN A 461 50.00 -91.02 64.75
N GLU A 462 48.92 -91.62 64.24
CA GLU A 462 48.24 -92.75 64.90
C GLU A 462 49.02 -94.08 64.76
N GLY A 463 50.09 -94.10 63.98
CA GLY A 463 50.92 -95.28 63.77
C GLY A 463 51.78 -95.60 65.00
N SER A 464 52.24 -96.85 65.09
CA SER A 464 53.18 -97.30 66.13
C SER A 464 54.65 -96.90 65.86
N ASN A 465 54.97 -96.52 64.62
CA ASN A 465 56.31 -96.13 64.18
C ASN A 465 56.38 -94.63 63.90
N GLY A 466 57.58 -94.04 64.00
CA GLY A 466 57.82 -92.68 63.54
C GLY A 466 57.55 -92.51 62.04
N GLN A 467 57.06 -91.33 61.65
CA GLN A 467 56.76 -90.97 60.26
C GLN A 467 57.30 -89.57 59.97
N ASP A 468 58.04 -89.42 58.87
CA ASP A 468 58.74 -88.19 58.46
C ASP A 468 58.15 -87.70 57.12
N PRO A 469 57.22 -86.72 57.14
CA PRO A 469 56.64 -86.18 55.90
C PRO A 469 57.67 -85.43 55.07
N ALA A 470 57.58 -85.56 53.74
CA ALA A 470 58.36 -84.72 52.84
C ALA A 470 58.01 -83.23 53.04
N ALA A 471 58.99 -82.34 52.87
CA ALA A 471 58.73 -80.91 52.82
C ALA A 471 57.79 -80.57 51.64
N MET A 472 56.77 -79.77 51.90
CA MET A 472 55.65 -79.52 50.98
C MET A 472 55.01 -78.16 51.23
N ASP A 473 54.30 -77.60 50.26
CA ASP A 473 53.47 -76.42 50.49
C ASP A 473 52.24 -76.75 51.37
N LEU A 474 51.90 -75.85 52.28
CA LEU A 474 50.69 -75.94 53.09
C LEU A 474 49.74 -74.79 52.72
N TYR A 475 48.58 -75.12 52.15
CA TYR A 475 47.55 -74.14 51.81
C TYR A 475 46.65 -73.89 53.02
N ILE A 476 46.57 -72.64 53.48
CA ILE A 476 45.78 -72.26 54.65
C ILE A 476 44.71 -71.26 54.25
N ALA A 477 43.47 -71.54 54.64
CA ALA A 477 42.35 -70.60 54.53
C ALA A 477 41.80 -70.28 55.93
N VAL A 478 41.67 -69.01 56.26
CA VAL A 478 41.12 -68.52 57.52
C VAL A 478 39.88 -67.69 57.23
N ILE A 479 38.75 -68.02 57.86
CA ILE A 479 37.47 -67.33 57.70
C ILE A 479 37.17 -66.55 58.98
N ASN A 480 37.23 -65.22 58.87
CA ASN A 480 36.96 -64.23 59.92
C ASN A 480 35.53 -63.70 59.84
#